data_AF-A0A2G4FUA4-F1
#
_entry.id   AF-A0A2G4FUA4-F1
#
_cell.length_a   1.000
_cell.length_b   1.000
_cell.length_c   1.000
_cell.angle_alpha   90.00
_cell.angle_beta   90.00
_cell.angle_gamma   90.00
#
_symmetry.space_group_name_H-M   'P 1'
#
loop_
_entity.id
_entity.type
_entity.pdbx_description
1 polymer ?
#
loop_
_entity_poly.entity_id
_entity_poly.type
_entity_poly.pdbx_seq_one_letter_code
_entity_poly.pdbx_strand_id
1 'polypeptide(L)'
;MLEYQNLFTRVQVRTVPEAGIPIEDSPGGRAGTGAFSYLAGKFGDAQIGPIYLGTAGTFSLLFGFLAFEIIGLNMWASVGWDPVEFIRQLPWLALEPPPPQYGLHLPPLQQGGWYLMAGFFLTVSILLWWLRVYRRAAALNMGTHLPWAFASAIFLYSAFFFQPLLVGSWSEMVPFGIFPHLDWTSAFSIRYGNLYYNPFHALSIVFLYGSAVLFAMHGATILAVARLGGEREIEQITDRGTAAERSMLFWRWTMGFNATMESIHRWSWWFAVLTTFTGGIGILLTGTVVDNWYLWGVKHGLVSPYPAQNTLTAEQQELLRGRYQGTAPDSFPTYVAPQPAMMLDSTALMTPADSLPADSARVDSLATPAAAGPAAAKSPATPAGGKSP
;
A
#
# COMPACT_ATOMS: atom_id res chain seq x y z
N MET A 1 -31.21 -24.70 12.91
CA MET A 1 -32.07 -23.84 12.05
C MET A 1 -31.18 -22.92 11.24
N LEU A 2 -31.60 -22.56 10.02
CA LEU A 2 -30.92 -21.52 9.24
C LEU A 2 -31.41 -20.15 9.73
N GLU A 3 -30.50 -19.31 10.20
CA GLU A 3 -30.79 -17.96 10.67
C GLU A 3 -30.42 -16.92 9.60
N TYR A 4 -31.08 -15.76 9.63
CA TYR A 4 -30.66 -14.64 8.79
C TYR A 4 -29.38 -13.98 9.36
N GLN A 5 -28.35 -13.86 8.53
CA GLN A 5 -26.99 -13.49 8.96
C GLN A 5 -26.73 -11.97 9.04
N ASN A 6 -27.77 -11.15 8.85
CA ASN A 6 -27.65 -9.69 8.81
C ASN A 6 -26.64 -9.14 7.78
N LEU A 7 -26.48 -9.82 6.64
CA LEU A 7 -25.57 -9.40 5.57
C LEU A 7 -26.20 -8.41 4.56
N PHE A 8 -27.51 -8.52 4.30
CA PHE A 8 -28.21 -7.67 3.33
C PHE A 8 -29.60 -7.26 3.79
N THR A 9 -29.89 -5.96 3.86
CA THR A 9 -31.23 -5.47 4.24
C THR A 9 -32.32 -6.10 3.36
N ARG A 10 -33.09 -7.02 3.95
CA ARG A 10 -34.12 -7.80 3.25
C ARG A 10 -35.25 -6.91 2.77
N VAL A 11 -35.76 -6.10 3.71
CA VAL A 11 -36.83 -5.13 3.48
C VAL A 11 -36.28 -3.75 3.84
N GLN A 12 -36.12 -2.90 2.84
CA GLN A 12 -35.66 -1.53 3.06
C GLN A 12 -36.86 -0.62 3.34
N VAL A 13 -36.67 0.33 4.24
CA VAL A 13 -37.63 1.41 4.49
C VAL A 13 -37.14 2.70 3.85
N ARG A 14 -38.07 3.65 3.67
CA ARG A 14 -37.78 4.99 3.16
C ARG A 14 -38.49 6.02 4.02
N THR A 15 -37.81 7.16 4.18
CA THR A 15 -38.33 8.35 4.83
C THR A 15 -37.90 9.56 4.00
N VAL A 16 -38.28 10.77 4.44
CA VAL A 16 -37.72 12.01 3.88
C VAL A 16 -36.21 12.05 4.11
N PRO A 17 -35.39 12.54 3.15
CA PRO A 17 -33.95 12.62 3.32
C PRO A 17 -33.57 13.42 4.58
N GLU A 18 -32.66 12.87 5.39
CA GLU A 18 -32.17 13.54 6.59
C GLU A 18 -31.18 14.64 6.20
N ALA A 19 -31.49 15.89 6.56
CA ALA A 19 -30.62 17.04 6.29
C ALA A 19 -29.34 17.04 7.16
N GLY A 20 -29.30 16.22 8.21
CA GLY A 20 -28.28 16.14 9.26
C GLY A 20 -28.49 17.17 10.37
N ILE A 21 -27.81 16.98 11.51
CA ILE A 21 -27.90 17.86 12.69
C ILE A 21 -27.61 19.33 12.30
N PRO A 22 -28.44 20.31 12.71
CA PRO A 22 -28.17 21.73 12.48
C PRO A 22 -26.84 22.16 13.11
N ILE A 23 -26.07 22.99 12.40
CA ILE A 23 -24.82 23.57 12.92
C ILE A 23 -25.01 25.08 12.91
N GLU A 24 -25.07 25.68 14.09
CA GLU A 24 -25.09 27.13 14.27
C GLU A 24 -23.76 27.73 13.80
N ASP A 25 -23.81 28.92 13.19
CA ASP A 25 -22.64 29.68 12.73
C ASP A 25 -21.64 28.90 11.86
N SER A 26 -22.14 28.01 11.01
CA SER A 26 -21.29 27.27 10.08
C SER A 26 -20.71 28.20 9.00
N PRO A 27 -19.39 28.24 8.77
CA PRO A 27 -18.77 29.04 7.72
C PRO A 27 -19.00 28.48 6.30
N GLY A 28 -20.01 27.65 6.09
CA GLY A 28 -20.34 26.97 4.84
C GLY A 28 -21.68 26.25 4.92
N GLY A 29 -22.22 25.83 3.78
CA GLY A 29 -23.51 25.15 3.68
C GLY A 29 -23.41 23.66 3.39
N ARG A 30 -24.51 22.93 3.57
CA ARG A 30 -24.70 21.61 2.96
C ARG A 30 -25.27 21.80 1.55
N ALA A 31 -24.66 21.16 0.57
CA ALA A 31 -25.09 21.17 -0.82
C ALA A 31 -25.85 19.88 -1.16
N GLY A 32 -26.91 20.04 -1.96
CA GLY A 32 -27.82 18.97 -2.37
C GLY A 32 -28.99 18.75 -1.39
N THR A 33 -29.98 18.00 -1.85
CA THR A 33 -31.20 17.67 -1.08
C THR A 33 -31.24 16.22 -0.58
N GLY A 34 -30.20 15.43 -0.90
CA GLY A 34 -30.17 13.98 -0.66
C GLY A 34 -30.93 13.19 -1.73
N ALA A 35 -30.49 11.97 -1.99
CA ALA A 35 -31.15 11.00 -2.89
C ALA A 35 -31.03 9.58 -2.31
N PHE A 36 -31.85 8.64 -2.79
CA PHE A 36 -31.81 7.24 -2.32
C PHE A 36 -31.33 6.28 -3.40
N SER A 37 -30.38 5.41 -3.05
CA SER A 37 -29.93 4.29 -3.87
C SER A 37 -30.42 2.96 -3.27
N TYR A 38 -31.21 2.20 -4.04
CA TYR A 38 -31.66 0.87 -3.63
C TYR A 38 -30.49 -0.09 -3.39
N LEU A 39 -29.47 -0.04 -4.26
CA LEU A 39 -28.30 -0.90 -4.14
C LEU A 39 -27.48 -0.54 -2.90
N ALA A 40 -27.24 0.75 -2.63
CA ALA A 40 -26.56 1.17 -1.39
C ALA A 40 -27.33 0.68 -0.14
N GLY A 41 -28.66 0.82 -0.16
CA GLY A 41 -29.53 0.34 0.92
C GLY A 41 -29.55 -1.17 1.15
N LYS A 42 -28.98 -1.98 0.25
CA LYS A 42 -28.80 -3.42 0.49
C LYS A 42 -27.65 -3.71 1.45
N PHE A 43 -26.63 -2.85 1.47
CA PHE A 43 -25.41 -3.06 2.27
C PHE A 43 -25.29 -2.08 3.45
N GLY A 44 -26.07 -0.99 3.47
CA GLY A 44 -26.04 0.01 4.52
C GLY A 44 -27.17 1.03 4.39
N ASP A 45 -26.85 2.31 4.61
CA ASP A 45 -27.80 3.41 4.38
C ASP A 45 -28.05 3.62 2.88
N ALA A 46 -29.31 3.85 2.52
CA ALA A 46 -29.71 4.13 1.15
C ALA A 46 -29.47 5.60 0.75
N GLN A 47 -29.39 6.51 1.72
CA GLN A 47 -29.27 7.94 1.46
C GLN A 47 -27.86 8.32 0.99
N ILE A 48 -27.78 9.14 -0.07
CA ILE A 48 -26.57 9.74 -0.60
C ILE A 48 -26.72 11.26 -0.53
N GLY A 49 -25.80 11.90 0.20
CA GLY A 49 -25.84 13.34 0.49
C GLY A 49 -26.90 13.71 1.55
N PRO A 50 -27.06 15.01 1.86
CA PRO A 50 -26.29 16.14 1.33
C PRO A 50 -24.84 16.18 1.84
N ILE A 51 -23.97 16.94 1.17
CA ILE A 51 -22.55 17.06 1.55
C ILE A 51 -22.24 18.47 2.04
N TYR A 52 -21.55 18.60 3.17
CA TYR A 52 -21.05 19.90 3.61
C TYR A 52 -19.94 20.39 2.68
N LEU A 53 -19.94 21.66 2.28
CA LEU A 53 -18.83 22.26 1.56
C LEU A 53 -18.53 23.67 2.10
N GLY A 54 -17.50 23.77 2.94
CA GLY A 54 -16.93 25.04 3.39
C GLY A 54 -15.65 25.39 2.64
N THR A 55 -15.04 26.52 3.01
CA THR A 55 -13.82 27.04 2.39
C THR A 55 -12.68 26.02 2.31
N ALA A 56 -12.34 25.37 3.44
CA ALA A 56 -11.28 24.36 3.49
C ALA A 56 -11.55 23.16 2.54
N GLY A 57 -12.81 22.69 2.48
CA GLY A 57 -13.17 21.60 1.59
C GLY A 57 -13.12 22.00 0.11
N THR A 58 -13.55 23.22 -0.21
CA THR A 58 -13.54 23.75 -1.58
C THR A 58 -12.11 23.90 -2.10
N PHE A 59 -11.24 24.54 -1.32
CA PHE A 59 -9.82 24.68 -1.70
C PHE A 59 -9.11 23.33 -1.72
N SER A 60 -9.43 22.41 -0.80
CA SER A 60 -8.88 21.05 -0.85
C SER A 60 -9.20 20.35 -2.17
N LEU A 61 -10.45 20.41 -2.64
CA LEU A 61 -10.85 19.85 -3.93
C LEU A 61 -10.17 20.57 -5.11
N LEU A 62 -10.05 21.90 -5.06
CA LEU A 62 -9.35 22.67 -6.10
C LEU A 62 -7.87 22.25 -6.21
N PHE A 63 -7.15 22.22 -5.10
CA PHE A 63 -5.74 21.81 -5.10
C PHE A 63 -5.56 20.34 -5.47
N GLY A 64 -6.48 19.47 -5.04
CA GLY A 64 -6.48 18.05 -5.40
C GLY A 64 -6.72 17.87 -6.90
N PHE A 65 -7.64 18.65 -7.47
CA PHE A 65 -7.89 18.68 -8.92
C PHE A 65 -6.66 19.16 -9.70
N LEU A 66 -6.01 20.25 -9.26
CA LEU A 66 -4.78 20.72 -9.89
C LEU A 66 -3.66 19.65 -9.89
N ALA A 67 -3.46 18.96 -8.75
CA ALA A 67 -2.49 17.87 -8.67
C ALA A 67 -2.87 16.71 -9.61
N PHE A 68 -4.13 16.31 -9.61
CA PHE A 68 -4.66 15.26 -10.47
C PHE A 68 -4.46 15.57 -11.96
N GLU A 69 -4.78 16.79 -12.39
CA GLU A 69 -4.60 17.22 -13.78
C GLU A 69 -3.12 17.27 -14.17
N ILE A 70 -2.23 17.78 -13.30
CA ILE A 70 -0.78 17.78 -13.60
C ILE A 70 -0.28 16.35 -13.80
N ILE A 71 -0.65 15.41 -12.93
CA ILE A 71 -0.26 14.00 -13.05
C ILE A 71 -0.83 13.41 -14.36
N GLY A 72 -2.15 13.52 -14.56
CA GLY A 72 -2.84 12.93 -15.71
C GLY A 72 -2.38 13.50 -17.06
N LEU A 73 -2.17 14.81 -17.15
CA LEU A 73 -1.69 15.45 -18.38
C LEU A 73 -0.25 15.09 -18.70
N ASN A 74 0.63 14.92 -17.69
CA ASN A 74 2.00 14.44 -17.93
C ASN A 74 2.03 12.98 -18.38
N MET A 75 1.18 12.12 -17.79
CA MET A 75 1.00 10.74 -18.25
C MET A 75 0.45 10.67 -19.68
N TRP A 76 -0.49 11.54 -20.05
CA TRP A 76 -1.03 11.57 -21.40
C TRP A 76 -0.01 12.11 -22.42
N ALA A 77 0.78 13.11 -22.03
CA ALA A 77 1.87 13.63 -22.84
C ALA A 77 2.96 12.56 -23.12
N SER A 78 3.26 11.68 -22.17
CA SER A 78 4.30 10.65 -22.34
C SER A 78 3.95 9.59 -23.39
N VAL A 79 2.68 9.49 -23.78
CA VAL A 79 2.19 8.64 -24.88
C VAL A 79 1.75 9.45 -26.11
N GLY A 80 2.26 10.67 -26.25
CA GLY A 80 2.02 11.50 -27.43
C GLY A 80 0.58 11.98 -27.59
N TRP A 81 -0.16 12.12 -26.48
CA TRP A 81 -1.58 12.52 -26.47
C TRP A 81 -2.53 11.52 -27.15
N ASP A 82 -2.11 10.27 -27.36
CA ASP A 82 -2.97 9.22 -27.90
C ASP A 82 -3.90 8.65 -26.79
N PRO A 83 -5.23 8.78 -26.91
CA PRO A 83 -6.17 8.30 -25.90
C PRO A 83 -6.21 6.76 -25.80
N VAL A 84 -5.93 6.04 -26.88
CA VAL A 84 -5.90 4.56 -26.87
C VAL A 84 -4.67 4.08 -26.10
N GLU A 85 -3.50 4.67 -26.40
CA GLU A 85 -2.27 4.33 -25.68
C GLU A 85 -2.31 4.76 -24.22
N PHE A 86 -2.95 5.90 -23.90
CA PHE A 86 -3.16 6.33 -22.53
C PHE A 86 -3.95 5.29 -21.72
N ILE A 87 -5.06 4.79 -22.25
CA ILE A 87 -5.87 3.76 -21.57
C ILE A 87 -5.11 2.43 -21.50
N ARG A 88 -4.48 2.01 -22.60
CA ARG A 88 -3.75 0.73 -22.68
C ARG A 88 -2.58 0.69 -21.69
N GLN A 89 -1.86 1.79 -21.55
CA GLN A 89 -0.64 1.88 -20.75
C GLN A 89 -0.86 2.48 -19.36
N LEU A 90 -2.08 2.94 -19.01
CA LEU A 90 -2.38 3.65 -17.74
C LEU A 90 -1.69 3.05 -16.50
N PRO A 91 -1.65 1.71 -16.30
CA PRO A 91 -0.96 1.14 -15.14
C PRO A 91 0.55 1.41 -15.08
N TRP A 92 1.22 1.62 -16.22
CA TRP A 92 2.66 1.85 -16.33
C TRP A 92 3.05 3.33 -16.44
N LEU A 93 2.10 4.23 -16.72
CA LEU A 93 2.40 5.65 -16.85
C LEU A 93 2.76 6.25 -15.49
N ALA A 94 3.64 7.26 -15.51
CA ALA A 94 4.07 7.97 -14.32
C ALA A 94 4.35 9.46 -14.58
N LEU A 95 4.25 10.21 -13.49
CA LEU A 95 4.98 11.45 -13.30
C LEU A 95 6.14 11.18 -12.34
N GLU A 96 7.36 11.16 -12.88
CA GLU A 96 8.59 10.80 -12.17
C GLU A 96 9.18 11.97 -11.34
N PRO A 97 9.86 11.68 -10.22
CA PRO A 97 10.57 12.69 -9.44
C PRO A 97 11.76 13.28 -10.20
N PRO A 98 12.30 14.43 -9.75
CA PRO A 98 13.48 15.03 -10.35
C PRO A 98 14.71 14.10 -10.33
N PRO A 99 15.52 14.08 -11.41
CA PRO A 99 16.75 13.28 -11.46
C PRO A 99 17.78 13.65 -10.37
N PRO A 100 18.65 12.71 -9.95
CA PRO A 100 19.62 12.94 -8.87
C PRO A 100 20.58 14.11 -9.09
N GLN A 101 20.87 14.46 -10.35
CA GLN A 101 21.77 15.57 -10.71
C GLN A 101 21.32 16.93 -10.16
N TYR A 102 20.04 17.06 -9.80
CA TYR A 102 19.50 18.28 -9.22
C TYR A 102 19.66 18.35 -7.70
N GLY A 103 19.94 17.24 -7.01
CA GLY A 103 19.93 17.18 -5.55
C GLY A 103 18.60 17.72 -5.01
N LEU A 104 18.63 18.85 -4.29
CA LEU A 104 17.44 19.59 -3.83
C LEU A 104 17.15 20.90 -4.58
N HIS A 105 17.89 21.21 -5.65
CA HIS A 105 17.63 22.39 -6.46
C HIS A 105 16.30 22.25 -7.22
N LEU A 106 15.66 23.37 -7.54
CA LEU A 106 14.47 23.39 -8.38
C LEU A 106 14.84 23.00 -9.81
N PRO A 107 14.31 21.89 -10.35
CA PRO A 107 14.59 21.44 -11.71
C PRO A 107 13.73 22.18 -12.74
N PRO A 108 14.10 22.14 -14.03
CA PRO A 108 13.21 22.52 -15.12
C PRO A 108 11.89 21.71 -15.11
N LEU A 109 10.81 22.28 -15.67
CA LEU A 109 9.48 21.65 -15.69
C LEU A 109 9.51 20.23 -16.27
N GLN A 110 10.19 20.04 -17.40
CA GLN A 110 10.31 18.74 -18.08
C GLN A 110 11.21 17.72 -17.36
N GLN A 111 11.94 18.13 -16.33
CA GLN A 111 12.89 17.28 -15.60
C GLN A 111 12.50 17.15 -14.11
N GLY A 112 11.20 17.02 -13.84
CA GLY A 112 10.65 16.83 -12.49
C GLY A 112 10.05 18.08 -11.85
N GLY A 113 10.06 19.24 -12.53
CA GLY A 113 9.40 20.45 -12.00
C GLY A 113 7.87 20.26 -11.87
N TRP A 114 7.24 19.56 -12.83
CA TRP A 114 5.82 19.18 -12.74
C TRP A 114 5.54 18.28 -11.53
N TYR A 115 6.45 17.36 -11.21
CA TYR A 115 6.33 16.47 -10.07
C TYR A 115 6.31 17.27 -8.76
N LEU A 116 7.24 18.21 -8.57
CA LEU A 116 7.27 19.03 -7.35
C LEU A 116 6.01 19.91 -7.21
N MET A 117 5.49 20.44 -8.32
CA MET A 117 4.23 21.18 -8.31
C MET A 117 3.03 20.29 -7.94
N ALA A 118 2.93 19.10 -8.52
CA ALA A 118 1.89 18.13 -8.19
C ALA A 118 1.95 17.73 -6.70
N GLY A 119 3.15 17.42 -6.19
CA GLY A 119 3.38 17.10 -4.78
C GLY A 119 3.00 18.24 -3.84
N PHE A 120 3.31 19.49 -4.20
CA PHE A 120 2.89 20.67 -3.43
C PHE A 120 1.36 20.80 -3.37
N PHE A 121 0.69 20.81 -4.52
CA PHE A 121 -0.77 20.95 -4.57
C PHE A 121 -1.48 19.78 -3.87
N LEU A 122 -0.99 18.55 -4.04
CA LEU A 122 -1.53 17.38 -3.35
C LEU A 122 -1.38 17.50 -1.83
N THR A 123 -0.21 17.94 -1.36
CA THR A 123 0.03 18.14 0.09
C THR A 123 -0.90 19.19 0.67
N VAL A 124 -1.05 20.35 0.00
CA VAL A 124 -1.99 21.39 0.43
C VAL A 124 -3.42 20.87 0.43
N SER A 125 -3.82 20.11 -0.59
CA SER A 125 -5.14 19.48 -0.68
C SER A 125 -5.43 18.58 0.53
N ILE A 126 -4.49 17.71 0.90
CA ILE A 126 -4.60 16.78 2.02
C ILE A 126 -4.69 17.54 3.36
N LEU A 127 -3.85 18.54 3.59
CA LEU A 127 -3.87 19.34 4.83
C LEU A 127 -5.17 20.14 4.98
N LEU A 128 -5.70 20.68 3.89
CA LEU A 128 -7.01 21.34 3.88
C LEU A 128 -8.15 20.36 4.13
N TRP A 129 -8.04 19.12 3.63
CA TRP A 129 -9.00 18.06 3.94
C TRP A 129 -8.94 17.66 5.42
N TRP A 130 -7.74 17.60 6.00
CA TRP A 130 -7.57 17.39 7.44
C TRP A 130 -8.26 18.48 8.26
N LEU A 131 -8.05 19.74 7.89
CA LEU A 131 -8.70 20.89 8.54
C LEU A 131 -10.22 20.82 8.39
N ARG A 132 -10.73 20.37 7.23
CA ARG A 132 -12.15 20.11 7.02
C ARG A 132 -12.67 19.07 8.01
N VAL A 133 -12.02 17.91 8.13
CA VAL A 133 -12.41 16.83 9.05
C VAL A 133 -12.41 17.33 10.50
N TYR A 134 -11.35 18.02 10.92
CA TYR A 134 -11.25 18.62 12.26
C TYR A 134 -12.39 19.59 12.55
N ARG A 135 -12.65 20.54 11.65
CA ARG A 135 -13.72 21.53 11.78
C ARG A 135 -15.12 20.92 11.76
N ARG A 136 -15.31 19.72 11.18
CA ARG A 136 -16.60 19.01 11.22
C ARG A 136 -16.82 18.30 12.54
N ALA A 137 -15.79 17.65 13.09
CA ALA A 137 -15.88 17.08 14.43
C ALA A 137 -16.19 18.16 15.47
N ALA A 138 -15.45 19.28 15.45
CA ALA A 138 -15.65 20.39 16.38
C ALA A 138 -17.06 21.01 16.26
N ALA A 139 -17.54 21.24 15.04
CA ALA A 139 -18.85 21.83 14.80
C ALA A 139 -20.03 20.94 15.23
N LEU A 140 -19.80 19.63 15.39
CA LEU A 140 -20.78 18.67 15.89
C LEU A 140 -20.55 18.32 17.37
N ASN A 141 -19.65 19.03 18.07
CA ASN A 141 -19.25 18.76 19.45
C ASN A 141 -18.78 17.31 19.68
N MET A 142 -18.12 16.72 18.68
CA MET A 142 -17.58 15.37 18.73
C MET A 142 -16.10 15.40 19.13
N GLY A 143 -15.62 14.31 19.75
CA GLY A 143 -14.18 14.12 19.97
C GLY A 143 -13.39 14.06 18.65
N THR A 144 -12.18 14.62 18.64
CA THR A 144 -11.35 14.75 17.43
C THR A 144 -10.54 13.49 17.11
N HIS A 145 -11.06 12.30 17.36
CA HIS A 145 -10.35 11.03 17.15
C HIS A 145 -10.03 10.77 15.67
N LEU A 146 -10.97 11.04 14.76
CA LEU A 146 -10.76 10.86 13.31
C LEU A 146 -9.66 11.77 12.72
N PRO A 147 -9.64 13.09 12.95
CA PRO A 147 -8.56 13.93 12.43
C PRO A 147 -7.20 13.56 13.03
N TRP A 148 -7.12 13.05 14.26
CA TRP A 148 -5.84 12.55 14.81
C TRP A 148 -5.37 11.26 14.14
N ALA A 149 -6.28 10.33 13.82
CA ALA A 149 -5.91 9.17 13.02
C ALA A 149 -5.48 9.56 11.59
N PHE A 150 -6.17 10.53 10.99
CA PHE A 150 -5.79 11.05 9.68
C PHE A 150 -4.42 11.76 9.73
N ALA A 151 -4.11 12.50 10.82
CA ALA A 151 -2.80 13.12 11.01
C ALA A 151 -1.66 12.08 11.02
N SER A 152 -1.88 10.89 11.59
CA SER A 152 -0.91 9.79 11.55
C SER A 152 -0.66 9.27 10.12
N ALA A 153 -1.71 9.17 9.31
CA ALA A 153 -1.57 8.81 7.90
C ALA A 153 -0.84 9.91 7.10
N ILE A 154 -1.15 11.18 7.38
CA ILE A 154 -0.44 12.34 6.81
C ILE A 154 1.04 12.34 7.23
N PHE A 155 1.35 11.91 8.45
CA PHE A 155 2.73 11.78 8.91
C PHE A 155 3.52 10.75 8.08
N LEU A 156 2.96 9.57 7.81
CA LEU A 156 3.58 8.60 6.90
C LEU A 156 3.73 9.18 5.49
N TYR A 157 2.68 9.79 4.93
CA TYR A 157 2.74 10.46 3.62
C TYR A 157 3.88 11.50 3.59
N SER A 158 4.00 12.33 4.63
CA SER A 158 5.02 13.38 4.73
C SER A 158 6.42 12.81 4.94
N ALA A 159 6.57 11.63 5.56
CA ALA A 159 7.86 10.96 5.73
C ALA A 159 8.51 10.65 4.37
N PHE A 160 7.72 10.31 3.35
CA PHE A 160 8.21 10.13 1.98
C PHE A 160 8.69 11.43 1.30
N PHE A 161 8.40 12.61 1.86
CA PHE A 161 8.97 13.88 1.42
C PHE A 161 10.15 14.31 2.29
N PHE A 162 10.05 14.12 3.61
CA PHE A 162 11.10 14.50 4.54
C PHE A 162 12.34 13.62 4.45
N GLN A 163 12.20 12.31 4.20
CA GLN A 163 13.35 11.43 4.04
C GLN A 163 14.23 11.86 2.84
N PRO A 164 13.68 12.13 1.65
CA PRO A 164 14.45 12.67 0.52
C PRO A 164 15.13 14.02 0.82
N LEU A 165 14.46 14.90 1.59
CA LEU A 165 15.04 16.17 2.03
C LEU A 165 16.23 15.97 2.98
N LEU A 166 16.15 14.98 3.88
CA LEU A 166 17.22 14.66 4.83
C LEU A 166 18.40 13.96 4.16
N VAL A 167 18.15 13.11 3.17
CA VAL A 167 19.19 12.46 2.35
C VAL A 167 19.79 13.44 1.32
N GLY A 168 19.05 14.48 0.94
CA GLY A 168 19.55 15.55 0.07
C GLY A 168 19.30 15.36 -1.43
N SER A 169 18.31 14.54 -1.82
CA SER A 169 17.97 14.34 -3.23
C SER A 169 16.47 14.13 -3.45
N TRP A 170 15.89 14.90 -4.38
CA TRP A 170 14.50 14.69 -4.82
C TRP A 170 14.27 13.31 -5.47
N SER A 171 15.32 12.68 -6.00
CA SER A 171 15.21 11.40 -6.72
C SER A 171 14.75 10.23 -5.85
N GLU A 172 14.83 10.37 -4.52
CA GLU A 172 14.37 9.36 -3.56
C GLU A 172 12.83 9.40 -3.37
N MET A 173 12.14 10.41 -3.91
CA MET A 173 10.70 10.56 -3.76
C MET A 173 9.91 9.49 -4.53
N VAL A 174 8.68 9.25 -4.07
CA VAL A 174 7.76 8.26 -4.67
C VAL A 174 7.16 8.79 -5.98
N PRO A 175 7.31 8.12 -7.13
CA PRO A 175 6.68 8.55 -8.38
C PRO A 175 5.15 8.45 -8.31
N PHE A 176 4.46 9.34 -9.02
CA PHE A 176 3.00 9.26 -9.17
C PHE A 176 2.66 8.34 -10.34
N GLY A 177 2.32 7.08 -10.07
CA GLY A 177 1.91 6.08 -11.06
C GLY A 177 1.54 4.75 -10.41
N ILE A 178 0.78 3.89 -11.08
CA ILE A 178 0.28 2.64 -10.47
C ILE A 178 1.41 1.62 -10.28
N PHE A 179 2.06 1.15 -11.34
CA PHE A 179 3.23 0.27 -11.18
C PHE A 179 4.49 1.02 -10.75
N PRO A 180 4.76 2.26 -11.21
CA PRO A 180 5.95 2.99 -10.78
C PRO A 180 6.07 3.21 -9.26
N HIS A 181 4.99 3.46 -8.52
CA HIS A 181 5.08 3.56 -7.05
C HIS A 181 5.34 2.20 -6.36
N LEU A 182 4.93 1.09 -6.98
CA LEU A 182 5.26 -0.26 -6.51
C LEU A 182 6.73 -0.58 -6.76
N ASP A 183 7.24 -0.23 -7.94
CA ASP A 183 8.65 -0.37 -8.30
C ASP A 183 9.52 0.41 -7.32
N TRP A 184 9.12 1.65 -6.98
CA TRP A 184 9.77 2.45 -5.92
C TRP A 184 9.80 1.72 -4.58
N THR A 185 8.69 1.09 -4.18
CA THR A 185 8.61 0.36 -2.89
C THR A 185 9.65 -0.76 -2.83
N SER A 186 9.82 -1.52 -3.92
CA SER A 186 10.86 -2.54 -4.02
C SER A 186 12.27 -1.94 -4.10
N ALA A 187 12.47 -0.91 -4.92
CA ALA A 187 13.75 -0.25 -5.10
C ALA A 187 14.28 0.34 -3.79
N PHE A 188 13.43 0.99 -3.01
CA PHE A 188 13.76 1.55 -1.69
C PHE A 188 14.21 0.45 -0.72
N SER A 189 13.51 -0.70 -0.70
CA SER A 189 13.91 -1.84 0.12
C SER A 189 15.25 -2.43 -0.28
N ILE A 190 15.51 -2.57 -1.58
CA ILE A 190 16.79 -3.06 -2.10
C ILE A 190 17.92 -2.08 -1.74
N ARG A 191 17.70 -0.79 -1.99
CA ARG A 191 18.68 0.29 -1.78
C ARG A 191 19.18 0.38 -0.34
N TYR A 192 18.28 0.16 0.63
CA TYR A 192 18.58 0.27 2.06
C TYR A 192 18.70 -1.07 2.78
N GLY A 193 19.06 -2.12 2.04
CA GLY A 193 19.46 -3.40 2.62
C GLY A 193 18.32 -4.16 3.29
N ASN A 194 17.22 -4.36 2.56
CA ASN A 194 16.05 -5.15 2.92
C ASN A 194 15.28 -4.64 4.16
N LEU A 195 14.15 -3.97 3.89
CA LEU A 195 13.27 -3.42 4.92
C LEU A 195 12.66 -4.46 5.88
N TYR A 196 12.71 -5.76 5.59
CA TYR A 196 12.27 -6.76 6.58
C TYR A 196 13.07 -6.72 7.90
N TYR A 197 14.29 -6.17 7.87
CA TYR A 197 15.12 -6.00 9.07
C TYR A 197 14.97 -4.62 9.74
N ASN A 198 14.13 -3.75 9.19
CA ASN A 198 13.74 -2.51 9.86
C ASN A 198 12.69 -2.81 10.95
N PRO A 199 12.98 -2.56 12.24
CA PRO A 199 12.07 -2.91 13.33
C PRO A 199 10.75 -2.12 13.26
N PHE A 200 10.77 -0.89 12.74
CA PHE A 200 9.57 -0.07 12.59
C PHE A 200 8.70 -0.52 11.41
N HIS A 201 9.33 -1.04 10.35
CA HIS A 201 8.59 -1.70 9.28
C HIS A 201 7.90 -2.98 9.78
N ALA A 202 8.59 -3.79 10.59
CA ALA A 202 7.99 -4.96 11.22
C ALA A 202 6.81 -4.59 12.16
N LEU A 203 6.96 -3.54 12.98
CA LEU A 203 5.87 -3.03 13.82
C LEU A 203 4.68 -2.54 12.97
N SER A 204 4.93 -1.82 11.87
CA SER A 204 3.89 -1.38 10.95
C SER A 204 3.11 -2.57 10.38
N ILE A 205 3.79 -3.68 10.04
CA ILE A 205 3.13 -4.92 9.59
C ILE A 205 2.30 -5.54 10.72
N VAL A 206 2.82 -5.62 11.94
CA VAL A 206 2.07 -6.14 13.11
C VAL A 206 0.78 -5.35 13.31
N PHE A 207 0.84 -4.02 13.25
CA PHE A 207 -0.34 -3.18 13.41
C PHE A 207 -1.29 -3.25 12.21
N LEU A 208 -0.78 -3.42 10.99
CA LEU A 208 -1.60 -3.62 9.80
C LEU A 208 -2.37 -4.94 9.87
N TYR A 209 -1.68 -6.05 10.15
CA TYR A 209 -2.31 -7.36 10.32
C TYR A 209 -3.25 -7.37 11.52
N GLY A 210 -2.83 -6.77 12.63
CA GLY A 210 -3.65 -6.61 13.81
C GLY A 210 -4.92 -5.78 13.55
N SER A 211 -4.85 -4.76 12.69
CA SER A 211 -6.04 -3.99 12.28
C SER A 211 -7.04 -4.87 11.53
N ALA A 212 -6.58 -5.69 10.59
CA ALA A 212 -7.42 -6.64 9.87
C ALA A 212 -8.05 -7.68 10.81
N VAL A 213 -7.24 -8.25 11.71
CA VAL A 213 -7.69 -9.21 12.72
C VAL A 213 -8.72 -8.59 13.66
N LEU A 214 -8.44 -7.42 14.23
CA LEU A 214 -9.36 -6.74 15.15
C LEU A 214 -10.65 -6.36 14.46
N PHE A 215 -10.62 -5.86 13.22
CA PHE A 215 -11.85 -5.51 12.52
C PHE A 215 -12.65 -6.75 12.13
N ALA A 216 -12.00 -7.85 11.71
CA ALA A 216 -12.68 -9.11 11.46
C ALA A 216 -13.35 -9.66 12.74
N MET A 217 -12.62 -9.68 13.86
CA MET A 217 -13.14 -10.09 15.16
C MET A 217 -14.31 -9.21 15.60
N HIS A 218 -14.14 -7.89 15.57
CA HIS A 218 -15.15 -6.93 16.00
C HIS A 218 -16.39 -6.98 15.09
N GLY A 219 -16.24 -6.87 13.78
CA GLY A 219 -17.35 -6.91 12.82
C GLY A 219 -18.14 -8.22 12.91
N ALA A 220 -17.47 -9.37 12.99
CA ALA A 220 -18.14 -10.65 13.20
C ALA A 220 -18.86 -10.71 14.56
N THR A 221 -18.27 -10.14 15.61
CA THR A 221 -18.90 -10.08 16.94
C THR A 221 -20.19 -9.26 16.91
N ILE A 222 -20.15 -8.05 16.34
CA ILE A 222 -21.32 -7.18 16.23
C ILE A 222 -22.43 -7.85 15.41
N LEU A 223 -22.10 -8.48 14.28
CA LEU A 223 -23.07 -9.24 13.50
C LEU A 223 -23.65 -10.44 14.28
N ALA A 224 -22.84 -11.15 15.06
CA ALA A 224 -23.31 -12.28 15.87
C ALA A 224 -24.28 -11.86 16.99
N VAL A 225 -24.16 -10.63 17.50
CA VAL A 225 -25.08 -10.05 18.50
C VAL A 225 -26.10 -9.08 17.89
N ALA A 226 -26.20 -8.96 16.56
CA ALA A 226 -27.09 -8.01 15.90
C ALA A 226 -28.57 -8.26 16.22
N ARG A 227 -28.97 -9.53 16.42
CA ARG A 227 -30.35 -9.86 16.88
C ARG A 227 -30.70 -9.28 18.26
N LEU A 228 -29.69 -8.81 19.01
CA LEU A 228 -29.80 -8.19 20.33
C LEU A 228 -29.58 -6.67 20.25
N GLY A 229 -29.48 -6.10 19.04
CA GLY A 229 -29.21 -4.68 18.81
C GLY A 229 -27.76 -4.28 19.13
N GLY A 230 -26.79 -5.17 18.92
CA GLY A 230 -25.38 -4.92 19.22
C GLY A 230 -24.73 -3.82 18.36
N GLU A 231 -25.28 -3.55 17.18
CA GLU A 231 -24.86 -2.47 16.29
C GLU A 231 -25.18 -1.06 16.81
N ARG A 232 -26.06 -0.96 17.83
CA ARG A 232 -26.40 0.30 18.52
C ARG A 232 -25.39 0.58 19.63
N GLU A 233 -24.14 0.77 19.22
CA GLU A 233 -22.99 0.69 20.12
C GLU A 233 -22.95 1.83 21.14
N ILE A 234 -23.43 3.04 20.80
CA ILE A 234 -23.48 4.17 21.72
C ILE A 234 -24.34 3.81 22.94
N GLU A 235 -25.54 3.27 22.71
CA GLU A 235 -26.43 2.85 23.79
C GLU A 235 -25.84 1.69 24.59
N GLN A 236 -25.21 0.72 23.93
CA GLN A 236 -24.54 -0.41 24.61
C GLN A 236 -23.34 0.02 25.46
N ILE A 237 -22.70 1.15 25.13
CA ILE A 237 -21.62 1.76 25.91
C ILE A 237 -22.19 2.44 27.15
N THR A 238 -23.25 3.24 27.00
CA THR A 238 -23.82 4.03 28.10
C THR A 238 -24.71 3.21 29.03
N ASP A 239 -25.40 2.20 28.51
CA ASP A 239 -26.29 1.30 29.24
C ASP A 239 -26.10 -0.13 28.75
N ARG A 240 -25.30 -0.89 29.50
CA ARG A 240 -24.80 -2.20 29.05
C ARG A 240 -25.94 -3.21 28.94
N GLY A 241 -26.29 -3.57 27.70
CA GLY A 241 -27.28 -4.60 27.40
C GLY A 241 -26.69 -6.01 27.23
N THR A 242 -27.58 -6.99 27.00
CA THR A 242 -27.18 -8.40 26.80
C THR A 242 -26.34 -8.62 25.53
N ALA A 243 -26.44 -7.74 24.52
CA ALA A 243 -25.57 -7.78 23.35
C ALA A 243 -24.10 -7.57 23.76
N ALA A 244 -23.84 -6.53 24.55
CA ALA A 244 -22.52 -6.22 25.08
C ALA A 244 -22.02 -7.29 26.06
N GLU A 245 -22.87 -7.81 26.95
CA GLU A 245 -22.43 -8.86 27.88
C GLU A 245 -22.03 -10.15 27.16
N ARG A 246 -22.78 -10.57 26.15
CA ARG A 246 -22.46 -11.80 25.39
C ARG A 246 -21.23 -11.62 24.50
N SER A 247 -21.05 -10.46 23.87
CA SER A 247 -19.84 -10.19 23.10
C SER A 247 -18.59 -10.23 23.98
N MET A 248 -18.66 -9.65 25.18
CA MET A 248 -17.57 -9.68 26.16
C MET A 248 -17.29 -11.09 26.68
N LEU A 249 -18.33 -11.85 27.06
CA LEU A 249 -18.19 -13.21 27.58
C LEU A 249 -17.64 -14.17 26.53
N PHE A 250 -18.05 -14.05 25.26
CA PHE A 250 -17.50 -14.85 24.17
C PHE A 250 -15.97 -14.74 24.15
N TRP A 251 -15.44 -13.52 24.05
CA TRP A 251 -13.99 -13.31 24.01
C TRP A 251 -13.29 -13.70 25.32
N ARG A 252 -13.91 -13.43 26.47
CA ARG A 252 -13.36 -13.84 27.78
C ARG A 252 -13.19 -15.35 27.85
N TRP A 253 -14.15 -16.11 27.36
CA TRP A 253 -14.09 -17.58 27.34
C TRP A 253 -13.15 -18.12 26.25
N THR A 254 -12.99 -17.41 25.13
CA THR A 254 -12.10 -17.82 24.05
C THR A 254 -10.62 -17.59 24.36
N MET A 255 -10.24 -16.42 24.90
CA MET A 255 -8.84 -16.01 25.05
C MET A 255 -8.45 -15.56 26.47
N GLY A 256 -9.33 -15.75 27.46
CA GLY A 256 -9.04 -15.48 28.87
C GLY A 256 -9.20 -14.02 29.33
N PHE A 257 -9.39 -13.09 28.40
CA PHE A 257 -9.68 -11.67 28.67
C PHE A 257 -10.63 -11.10 27.61
N ASN A 258 -11.19 -9.91 27.87
CA ASN A 258 -12.10 -9.23 26.95
C ASN A 258 -11.96 -7.70 27.04
N ALA A 259 -12.30 -7.02 25.95
CA ALA A 259 -12.55 -5.57 25.93
C ALA A 259 -14.00 -5.26 26.37
N THR A 260 -14.36 -3.98 26.45
CA THR A 260 -15.75 -3.51 26.55
C THR A 260 -16.23 -3.02 25.18
N MET A 261 -17.52 -2.68 25.07
CA MET A 261 -18.07 -2.10 23.83
C MET A 261 -17.42 -0.77 23.46
N GLU A 262 -16.87 -0.02 24.43
CA GLU A 262 -16.13 1.22 24.14
C GLU A 262 -14.65 0.96 23.88
N SER A 263 -14.03 0.10 24.70
CA SER A 263 -12.57 -0.05 24.66
C SER A 263 -12.11 -0.82 23.43
N ILE A 264 -12.93 -1.67 22.82
CA ILE A 264 -12.59 -2.32 21.55
C ILE A 264 -12.33 -1.31 20.43
N HIS A 265 -13.12 -0.23 20.35
CA HIS A 265 -12.88 0.85 19.38
C HIS A 265 -11.58 1.60 19.67
N ARG A 266 -11.17 1.71 20.95
CA ARG A 266 -9.86 2.27 21.33
C ARG A 266 -8.71 1.37 20.87
N TRP A 267 -8.83 0.05 21.05
CA TRP A 267 -7.86 -0.93 20.52
C TRP A 267 -7.74 -0.81 19.00
N SER A 268 -8.86 -0.85 18.28
CA SER A 268 -8.88 -0.71 16.82
C SER A 268 -8.31 0.62 16.34
N TRP A 269 -8.67 1.73 17.01
CA TRP A 269 -8.14 3.05 16.67
C TRP A 269 -6.62 3.13 16.84
N TRP A 270 -6.08 2.63 17.95
CA TRP A 270 -4.63 2.62 18.18
C TRP A 270 -3.89 1.73 17.20
N PHE A 271 -4.41 0.55 16.84
CA PHE A 271 -3.79 -0.31 15.84
C PHE A 271 -3.74 0.35 14.45
N ALA A 272 -4.83 0.99 14.03
CA ALA A 272 -4.85 1.72 12.77
C ALA A 272 -3.86 2.89 12.75
N VAL A 273 -3.80 3.67 13.84
CA VAL A 273 -2.85 4.79 14.00
C VAL A 273 -1.41 4.30 14.00
N LEU A 274 -1.09 3.30 14.82
CA LEU A 274 0.28 2.81 14.98
C LEU A 274 0.84 2.17 13.71
N THR A 275 -0.01 1.67 12.81
CA THR A 275 0.40 1.22 11.48
C THR A 275 1.13 2.34 10.73
N THR A 276 0.47 3.47 10.54
CA THR A 276 1.06 4.59 9.80
C THR A 276 2.14 5.31 10.60
N PHE A 277 1.98 5.43 11.92
CA PHE A 277 2.95 6.11 12.78
C PHE A 277 4.30 5.39 12.81
N THR A 278 4.31 4.07 13.01
CA THR A 278 5.55 3.30 13.00
C THR A 278 6.15 3.23 11.59
N GLY A 279 5.33 3.09 10.55
CA GLY A 279 5.79 3.19 9.17
C GLY A 279 6.54 4.50 8.88
N GLY A 280 5.99 5.64 9.32
CA GLY A 280 6.62 6.95 9.12
C GLY A 280 7.97 7.06 9.83
N ILE A 281 8.08 6.55 11.06
CA ILE A 281 9.37 6.49 11.78
C ILE A 281 10.37 5.61 11.01
N GLY A 282 9.93 4.45 10.52
CA GLY A 282 10.77 3.54 9.76
C GLY A 282 11.35 4.18 8.49
N ILE A 283 10.54 4.95 7.76
CA ILE A 283 10.99 5.71 6.59
C ILE A 283 11.99 6.80 7.00
N LEU A 284 11.67 7.62 8.01
CA LEU A 284 12.53 8.74 8.41
C LEU A 284 13.94 8.30 8.85
N LEU A 285 14.10 7.12 9.46
CA LEU A 285 15.39 6.59 9.88
C LEU A 285 16.21 5.97 8.73
N THR A 286 15.55 5.65 7.62
CA THR A 286 16.17 4.94 6.49
C THR A 286 16.95 5.91 5.61
N GLY A 287 18.24 5.67 5.45
CA GLY A 287 19.17 6.55 4.72
C GLY A 287 19.63 7.79 5.48
N THR A 288 19.05 8.08 6.65
CA THR A 288 19.45 9.19 7.52
C THR A 288 20.23 8.70 8.73
N VAL A 289 19.81 7.56 9.30
CA VAL A 289 20.42 6.93 10.48
C VAL A 289 20.94 5.54 10.14
N VAL A 290 20.22 4.80 9.28
CA VAL A 290 20.59 3.43 8.87
C VAL A 290 20.58 3.30 7.36
N ASP A 291 21.73 2.97 6.78
CA ASP A 291 21.91 2.78 5.34
C ASP A 291 21.69 1.32 4.88
N ASN A 292 21.76 0.36 5.81
CA ASN A 292 21.52 -1.05 5.52
C ASN A 292 20.87 -1.76 6.71
N TRP A 293 19.58 -2.06 6.60
CA TRP A 293 18.81 -2.66 7.69
C TRP A 293 19.22 -4.10 8.01
N TYR A 294 19.63 -4.89 7.01
CA TYR A 294 20.15 -6.23 7.24
C TYR A 294 21.43 -6.19 8.09
N LEU A 295 22.41 -5.36 7.74
CA LEU A 295 23.64 -5.23 8.52
C LEU A 295 23.39 -4.64 9.91
N TRP A 296 22.44 -3.72 10.03
CA TRP A 296 21.94 -3.28 11.35
C TRP A 296 21.38 -4.46 12.15
N GLY A 297 20.58 -5.33 11.54
CA GLY A 297 20.08 -6.56 12.14
C GLY A 297 21.19 -7.53 12.56
N VAL A 298 22.24 -7.69 11.75
CA VAL A 298 23.43 -8.50 12.10
C VAL A 298 24.12 -7.90 13.34
N LYS A 299 24.39 -6.59 13.33
CA LYS A 299 25.01 -5.87 14.44
C LYS A 299 24.26 -6.08 15.77
N HIS A 300 22.94 -6.15 15.72
CA HIS A 300 22.08 -6.31 16.88
C HIS A 300 21.65 -7.76 17.16
N GLY A 301 22.23 -8.75 16.46
CA GLY A 301 21.98 -10.17 16.72
C GLY A 301 20.56 -10.65 16.36
N LEU A 302 19.88 -9.97 15.45
CA LEU A 302 18.51 -10.30 15.00
C LEU A 302 18.50 -11.26 13.80
N VAL A 303 19.60 -11.32 13.05
CA VAL A 303 19.70 -12.13 11.83
C VAL A 303 20.06 -13.57 12.20
N SER A 304 19.20 -14.51 11.83
CA SER A 304 19.48 -15.94 12.00
C SER A 304 20.59 -16.42 11.05
N PRO A 305 21.61 -17.15 11.54
CA PRO A 305 22.59 -17.79 10.67
C PRO A 305 21.97 -19.03 10.04
N TYR A 306 22.20 -19.23 8.75
CA TYR A 306 21.83 -20.44 8.03
C TYR A 306 23.10 -21.19 7.61
N PRO A 307 23.17 -22.52 7.79
CA PRO A 307 24.27 -23.31 7.25
C PRO A 307 24.40 -23.09 5.75
N ALA A 308 25.63 -22.91 5.26
CA ALA A 308 25.87 -22.80 3.84
C ALA A 308 25.49 -24.12 3.16
N GLN A 309 24.37 -24.12 2.43
CA GLN A 309 23.94 -25.28 1.63
C GLN A 309 24.72 -25.37 0.31
N ASN A 310 25.21 -24.22 -0.18
CA ASN A 310 26.06 -24.13 -1.36
C ASN A 310 27.45 -23.67 -0.93
N THR A 311 28.46 -24.53 -1.08
CA THR A 311 29.87 -24.12 -0.98
C THR A 311 30.26 -23.43 -2.27
N LEU A 312 30.16 -22.10 -2.28
CA LEU A 312 30.59 -21.29 -3.41
C LEU A 312 32.10 -21.14 -3.37
N THR A 313 32.78 -21.38 -4.50
CA THR A 313 34.19 -20.99 -4.66
C THR A 313 34.33 -19.47 -4.56
N ALA A 314 35.54 -18.97 -4.29
CA ALA A 314 35.79 -17.52 -4.26
C ALA A 314 35.36 -16.84 -5.57
N GLU A 315 35.61 -17.48 -6.72
CA GLU A 315 35.18 -17.03 -8.04
C GLU A 315 33.65 -17.01 -8.19
N GLN A 316 32.94 -18.03 -7.67
CA GLN A 316 31.47 -18.04 -7.68
C GLN A 316 30.88 -16.98 -6.75
N GLN A 317 31.50 -16.73 -5.59
CA GLN A 317 31.12 -15.63 -4.73
C GLN A 317 31.33 -14.28 -5.41
N GLU A 318 32.44 -14.10 -6.11
CA GLU A 318 32.74 -12.86 -6.83
C GLU A 318 31.80 -12.65 -8.03
N LEU A 319 31.49 -13.72 -8.77
CA LEU A 319 30.49 -13.73 -9.84
C LEU A 319 29.08 -13.35 -9.32
N LEU A 320 28.71 -13.86 -8.14
CA LEU A 320 27.41 -13.57 -7.53
C LEU A 320 27.37 -12.19 -6.85
N ARG A 321 28.50 -11.70 -6.33
CA ARG A 321 28.65 -10.31 -5.85
C ARG A 321 28.58 -9.31 -7.01
N GLY A 322 29.03 -9.68 -8.21
CA GLY A 322 29.11 -8.81 -9.39
C GLY A 322 27.82 -8.57 -10.18
N ARG A 323 26.64 -9.00 -9.69
CA ARG A 323 25.34 -8.72 -10.35
C ARG A 323 24.27 -8.07 -9.46
N TYR A 324 24.54 -7.94 -8.17
CA TYR A 324 23.92 -6.90 -7.36
C TYR A 324 24.89 -5.72 -7.38
N GLN A 325 24.45 -4.51 -7.72
CA GLN A 325 25.25 -3.31 -7.47
C GLN A 325 25.44 -3.18 -5.95
N GLY A 326 26.45 -3.88 -5.43
CA GLY A 326 26.90 -3.75 -4.07
C GLY A 326 27.48 -2.35 -3.92
N THR A 327 26.76 -1.51 -3.19
CA THR A 327 27.41 -0.37 -2.54
C THR A 327 28.45 -0.93 -1.59
N ALA A 328 29.72 -0.62 -1.84
CA ALA A 328 30.77 -0.81 -0.85
C ALA A 328 30.41 -0.01 0.41
N PRO A 329 30.91 -0.40 1.61
CA PRO A 329 30.64 0.34 2.85
C PRO A 329 30.97 1.85 2.77
N ASP A 330 31.86 2.22 1.83
CA ASP A 330 32.38 3.58 1.65
C ASP A 330 31.94 4.23 0.31
N SER A 331 31.04 3.60 -0.47
CA SER A 331 30.61 4.13 -1.76
C SER A 331 29.36 5.01 -1.63
N PHE A 332 29.55 6.23 -1.16
CA PHE A 332 28.66 7.32 -1.60
C PHE A 332 28.88 7.52 -3.11
N PRO A 333 27.83 7.71 -3.93
CA PRO A 333 28.01 8.10 -5.31
C PRO A 333 28.59 9.52 -5.36
N THR A 334 29.87 9.65 -5.70
CA THR A 334 30.36 10.87 -6.33
C THR A 334 29.91 10.86 -7.79
N TYR A 335 29.24 11.94 -8.20
CA TYR A 335 28.85 12.15 -9.58
C TYR A 335 30.09 12.09 -10.49
N VAL A 336 30.12 11.10 -11.39
CA VAL A 336 31.05 11.07 -12.51
C VAL A 336 30.28 11.61 -13.72
N ALA A 337 30.72 12.75 -14.25
CA ALA A 337 30.13 13.34 -15.44
C ALA A 337 30.13 12.31 -16.60
N PRO A 338 29.00 12.14 -17.33
CA PRO A 338 28.98 11.27 -18.50
C PRO A 338 30.00 11.77 -19.53
N GLN A 339 30.84 10.87 -20.02
CA GLN A 339 31.61 11.14 -21.25
C GLN A 339 30.61 11.40 -22.38
N PRO A 340 30.81 12.46 -23.21
CA PRO A 340 29.93 12.71 -24.34
C PRO A 340 29.88 11.47 -25.23
N ALA A 341 28.67 11.10 -25.68
CA ALA A 341 28.45 9.92 -26.49
C ALA A 341 29.39 9.92 -27.72
N MET A 342 30.23 8.90 -27.84
CA MET A 342 30.88 8.62 -29.11
C MET A 342 29.78 8.20 -30.10
N MET A 343 29.43 9.10 -31.00
CA MET A 343 28.65 8.78 -32.19
C MET A 343 29.44 7.74 -32.99
N LEU A 344 28.97 6.49 -32.98
CA LEU A 344 29.46 5.47 -33.91
C LEU A 344 29.07 5.91 -35.32
N ASP A 345 30.09 6.11 -36.17
CA ASP A 345 29.92 6.46 -37.57
C ASP A 345 29.18 5.33 -38.30
N SER A 346 27.96 5.62 -38.75
CA SER A 346 27.05 4.66 -39.40
C SER A 346 27.46 4.32 -40.84
N THR A 347 28.58 4.87 -41.34
CA THR A 347 29.13 4.53 -42.65
C THR A 347 30.01 3.27 -42.64
N ALA A 348 30.39 2.74 -41.48
CA ALA A 348 31.26 1.56 -41.36
C ALA A 348 30.53 0.20 -41.47
N LEU A 349 29.20 0.18 -41.67
CA LEU A 349 28.39 -1.05 -41.72
C LEU A 349 27.85 -1.43 -43.11
N MET A 350 28.33 -0.81 -44.18
CA MET A 350 27.99 -1.21 -45.56
C MET A 350 29.15 -1.99 -46.19
N THR A 351 29.17 -3.31 -46.01
CA THR A 351 29.81 -4.24 -46.95
C THR A 351 28.73 -4.83 -47.88
N PRO A 352 28.95 -4.91 -49.21
CA PRO A 352 27.93 -5.41 -50.13
C PRO A 352 27.68 -6.91 -49.94
N ALA A 353 26.40 -7.29 -49.95
CA ALA A 353 25.97 -8.67 -50.04
C ALA A 353 26.33 -9.21 -51.43
N ASP A 354 27.35 -10.08 -51.51
CA ASP A 354 27.52 -11.12 -52.55
C ASP A 354 28.81 -11.92 -52.29
N SER A 355 28.71 -12.97 -51.46
CA SER A 355 29.47 -14.23 -51.60
C SER A 355 29.29 -15.12 -50.35
N LEU A 356 28.29 -16.00 -50.35
CA LEU A 356 28.27 -17.19 -49.49
C LEU A 356 27.95 -18.40 -50.39
N PRO A 357 28.81 -19.45 -50.41
CA PRO A 357 28.51 -20.66 -51.14
C PRO A 357 27.41 -21.44 -50.41
N ALA A 358 26.45 -21.95 -51.19
CA ALA A 358 25.36 -22.79 -50.73
C ALA A 358 25.91 -24.13 -50.20
N ASP A 359 25.81 -24.36 -48.89
CA ASP A 359 25.64 -25.69 -48.31
C ASP A 359 25.36 -25.60 -46.81
N SER A 360 24.13 -25.95 -46.42
CA SER A 360 23.73 -26.57 -45.13
C SER A 360 22.25 -26.33 -44.80
N ALA A 361 21.35 -26.75 -45.71
CA ALA A 361 19.96 -27.00 -45.36
C ALA A 361 19.81 -28.47 -44.92
N ARG A 362 20.07 -28.76 -43.63
CA ARG A 362 19.54 -29.94 -42.93
C ARG A 362 19.25 -29.56 -41.47
N VAL A 363 17.95 -29.46 -41.18
CA VAL A 363 17.41 -29.33 -39.82
C VAL A 363 16.99 -30.74 -39.41
N ASP A 364 17.76 -31.38 -38.52
CA ASP A 364 17.33 -32.61 -37.85
C ASP A 364 16.50 -32.23 -36.62
N SER A 365 15.22 -32.61 -36.67
CA SER A 365 14.27 -32.58 -35.57
C SER A 365 14.61 -33.67 -34.56
N LEU A 366 15.01 -33.31 -33.34
CA LEU A 366 15.09 -34.23 -32.21
C LEU A 366 13.80 -34.15 -31.38
N ALA A 367 13.14 -35.31 -31.33
CA ALA A 367 11.84 -35.56 -30.74
C ALA A 367 11.89 -35.77 -29.22
N THR A 368 10.77 -35.40 -28.61
CA THR A 368 10.28 -35.76 -27.27
C THR A 368 10.36 -37.27 -27.01
N PRO A 369 10.83 -37.76 -25.85
CA PRO A 369 10.64 -39.16 -25.47
C PRO A 369 9.25 -39.35 -24.86
N ALA A 370 8.43 -40.13 -25.55
CA ALA A 370 7.13 -40.61 -25.09
C ALA A 370 7.26 -41.66 -23.99
N ALA A 371 6.31 -41.64 -23.06
CA ALA A 371 6.06 -42.69 -22.08
C ALA A 371 5.65 -43.99 -22.78
N ALA A 372 6.28 -45.10 -22.40
CA ALA A 372 5.83 -46.45 -22.69
C ALA A 372 5.94 -47.29 -21.40
N GLY A 373 4.80 -47.71 -20.86
CA GLY A 373 4.75 -48.75 -19.84
C GLY A 373 5.01 -50.13 -20.44
N PRO A 374 5.41 -51.11 -19.62
CA PRO A 374 4.75 -52.40 -19.73
C PRO A 374 4.50 -53.14 -18.40
N ALA A 375 3.37 -53.85 -18.41
CA ALA A 375 3.08 -55.18 -17.86
C ALA A 375 3.09 -55.47 -16.35
N ALA A 376 2.01 -56.15 -15.95
CA ALA A 376 1.63 -56.55 -14.60
C ALA A 376 2.43 -57.74 -14.05
N ALA A 377 2.74 -57.70 -12.75
CA ALA A 377 2.93 -58.90 -11.92
C ALA A 377 2.72 -58.60 -10.42
N LYS A 378 1.64 -59.20 -9.88
CA LYS A 378 1.43 -59.82 -8.56
C LYS A 378 1.74 -59.03 -7.27
N SER A 379 0.67 -58.78 -6.52
CA SER A 379 0.64 -58.46 -5.09
C SER A 379 1.29 -59.53 -4.20
N PRO A 380 1.97 -59.14 -3.12
CA PRO A 380 2.13 -59.99 -1.94
C PRO A 380 1.00 -59.71 -0.94
N ALA A 381 0.47 -60.80 -0.40
CA ALA A 381 -0.61 -60.84 0.58
C ALA A 381 -0.15 -60.42 1.99
N THR A 382 -1.09 -59.80 2.71
CA THR A 382 -1.20 -59.76 4.18
C THR A 382 -1.17 -61.17 4.77
N PRO A 383 -0.47 -61.42 5.89
CA PRO A 383 -0.76 -62.55 6.77
C PRO A 383 -1.73 -62.12 7.87
N ALA A 384 -2.85 -62.83 8.00
CA ALA A 384 -3.75 -62.73 9.15
C ALA A 384 -3.71 -64.02 9.98
N GLY A 385 -3.25 -63.89 11.23
CA GLY A 385 -3.77 -64.50 12.47
C GLY A 385 -3.85 -66.03 12.64
N GLY A 386 -3.22 -66.54 13.71
CA GLY A 386 -3.50 -67.87 14.26
C GLY A 386 -2.76 -68.20 15.57
N LYS A 387 -3.50 -68.04 16.68
CA LYS A 387 -3.40 -68.53 18.08
C LYS A 387 -2.27 -69.48 18.56
N SER A 388 -1.93 -69.21 19.83
CA SER A 388 -1.31 -69.93 20.96
C SER A 388 -1.28 -71.48 20.99
N PRO A 389 -0.43 -72.06 21.86
CA PRO A 389 -0.83 -72.38 23.25
C PRO A 389 -0.26 -71.45 24.31
#